data_AF-A0A6G4A3V3-F1
#
_entry.id   AF-A0A6G4A3V3-F1
#
_cell.length_a   1.000
_cell.length_b   1.000
_cell.length_c   1.000
_cell.angle_alpha   90.00
_cell.angle_beta   90.00
_cell.angle_gamma   90.00
#
_symmetry.space_group_name_H-M   'P 1'
#
loop_
_entity.id
_entity.type
_entity.pdbx_description
1 polymer ?
#
loop_
_entity_poly.entity_id
_entity_poly.type
_entity_poly.pdbx_seq_one_letter_code
_entity_poly.pdbx_strand_id
1 'polypeptide(L)' 'MHDLNHVYRLVLLYHSYTETSEEQLKALTESKIWQGPPAVKNGNVIPLDYKTHFYFDAKSILGQIDTLTETMLEQTSK' A
#
# COMPACT_ATOMS: atom_id res chain seq x y z
N MET A 1 -6.03 -5.09 28.70
CA MET A 1 -6.70 -5.59 27.48
C MET A 1 -6.13 -4.76 26.34
N HIS A 2 -5.11 -5.26 25.64
CA HIS A 2 -4.50 -4.53 24.53
C HIS A 2 -5.46 -4.56 23.35
N ASP A 3 -5.81 -3.38 22.84
CA ASP A 3 -6.62 -3.21 21.64
C ASP A 3 -5.91 -3.87 20.45
N LEU A 4 -6.45 -5.00 19.99
CA LEU A 4 -5.94 -5.75 18.85
C LEU A 4 -6.02 -4.96 17.53
N ASN A 5 -6.79 -3.87 17.47
CA ASN A 5 -6.82 -3.00 16.27
C ASN A 5 -5.52 -2.22 16.06
N HIS A 6 -4.71 -2.04 17.10
CA HIS A 6 -3.40 -1.40 16.98
C HIS A 6 -2.30 -2.34 16.48
N VAL A 7 -2.51 -3.66 16.52
CA VAL A 7 -1.45 -4.65 16.24
C VAL A 7 -1.28 -4.91 14.73
N TYR A 8 -2.33 -4.71 13.93
CA TYR A 8 -2.25 -4.90 12.47
C TYR A 8 -3.08 -3.82 11.75
N ARG A 9 -2.45 -2.68 11.42
CA ARG A 9 -3.05 -1.73 10.46
C ARG A 9 -3.01 -2.39 9.07
N LEU A 10 -4.19 -2.65 8.49
CA LEU A 10 -4.29 -3.12 7.11
C LEU A 10 -3.76 -2.02 6.18
N VAL A 11 -2.84 -2.40 5.28
CA VAL A 11 -2.26 -1.53 4.25
C VAL A 11 -2.70 -2.04 2.88
N LEU A 12 -3.11 -1.13 2.00
CA LEU A 12 -3.38 -1.43 0.60
C LEU A 12 -2.19 -0.98 -0.25
N LEU A 13 -1.55 -1.94 -0.92
CA LEU A 13 -0.52 -1.67 -1.93
C LEU A 13 -1.20 -1.51 -3.29
N TYR A 14 -0.94 -0.39 -3.97
CA TYR A 14 -1.55 -0.07 -5.25
C TYR A 14 -0.48 0.34 -6.26
N HIS A 15 -0.56 -0.16 -7.49
CA HIS A 15 0.30 0.25 -8.58
C HIS A 15 -0.49 0.37 -9.89
N SER A 16 -0.03 1.24 -10.79
CA SER A 16 -0.46 1.29 -12.19
C SER A 16 0.64 0.70 -13.10
N TYR A 17 0.37 0.50 -14.39
CA TYR A 17 1.35 -0.01 -15.36
C TYR A 17 2.47 0.99 -15.73
N THR A 18 2.41 2.22 -15.22
CA THR A 18 3.37 3.28 -15.50
C THR A 18 3.88 3.89 -14.21
N GLU A 19 3.16 4.89 -13.70
CA GLU A 19 3.39 5.58 -12.45
C GLU A 19 2.00 5.87 -11.87
N THR A 20 1.86 5.74 -10.56
CA THR A 20 0.61 6.07 -9.89
C THR A 20 0.56 7.59 -9.70
N SER A 21 -0.23 8.29 -10.52
CA SER A 21 -0.42 9.73 -10.34
C SER A 21 -1.30 10.02 -9.12
N GLU A 22 -1.21 11.24 -8.58
CA GLU A 22 -2.08 11.69 -7.48
C GLU A 22 -3.56 11.60 -7.86
N GLU A 23 -3.92 11.91 -9.11
CA GLU A 23 -5.30 11.81 -9.61
C GLU A 23 -5.79 10.36 -9.65
N GLN A 24 -4.93 9.41 -10.01
CA GLN A 24 -5.29 7.98 -10.00
C GLN A 24 -5.48 7.47 -8.57
N LEU A 25 -4.60 7.87 -7.65
CA LEU A 25 -4.74 7.53 -6.23
C LEU A 25 -6.02 8.15 -5.63
N LYS A 26 -6.32 9.39 -6.00
CA LYS A 26 -7.56 10.08 -5.59
C LYS A 26 -8.79 9.38 -6.16
N ALA A 27 -8.80 9.03 -7.45
CA ALA A 27 -9.90 8.31 -8.07
C ALA A 27 -10.15 6.95 -7.42
N LEU A 28 -9.08 6.24 -7.00
CA LEU A 28 -9.20 5.00 -6.24
C LEU A 28 -9.83 5.25 -4.86
N THR A 29 -9.31 6.21 -4.09
CA THR A 29 -9.77 6.47 -2.72
C THR A 29 -11.16 7.11 -2.65
N GLU A 30 -11.59 7.81 -3.71
CA GLU A 30 -12.95 8.38 -3.85
C GLU A 30 -13.95 7.41 -4.51
N SER A 31 -13.47 6.28 -5.05
CA SER A 31 -14.35 5.29 -5.69
C SER A 31 -15.27 4.62 -4.67
N LYS A 32 -16.57 4.61 -4.97
CA LYS A 32 -17.58 3.90 -4.17
C LYS A 32 -17.27 2.40 -4.00
N ILE A 33 -16.52 1.82 -4.93
CA ILE A 33 -16.13 0.40 -4.90
C ILE A 33 -15.05 0.18 -3.82
N TRP A 34 -14.09 1.11 -3.71
CA TRP A 34 -12.89 0.97 -2.90
C TRP A 34 -12.98 1.64 -1.52
N GLN A 35 -14.04 2.40 -1.24
CA GLN A 35 -14.26 3.00 0.08
C GLN A 35 -14.68 2.01 1.17
N GLY A 36 -14.94 0.74 0.84
CA GLY A 36 -15.29 -0.30 1.81
C GLY A 36 -14.12 -0.72 2.72
N PRO A 37 -12.98 -1.13 2.14
CA PRO A 37 -11.78 -1.55 2.88
C PRO A 37 -11.31 -0.55 3.96
N PRO A 38 -10.97 -1.04 5.17
CA PRO A 38 -10.42 -0.20 6.24
C PRO A 38 -9.14 0.54 5.84
N ALA A 39 -8.28 -0.09 5.04
CA ALA A 39 -7.05 0.54 4.56
C ALA A 39 -7.32 1.83 3.76
N VAL A 40 -8.36 1.83 2.93
CA VAL A 40 -8.75 3.02 2.14
C VAL A 40 -9.39 4.07 3.04
N LYS A 41 -10.31 3.67 3.93
CA LYS A 41 -10.97 4.59 4.88
C LYS A 41 -9.98 5.32 5.79
N ASN A 42 -8.92 4.63 6.19
CA ASN A 42 -7.94 5.14 7.13
C ASN A 42 -6.74 5.84 6.44
N GLY A 43 -6.76 5.98 5.11
CA GLY A 43 -5.65 6.59 4.37
C GLY A 43 -4.38 5.73 4.31
N ASN A 44 -4.47 4.43 4.59
CA ASN A 44 -3.37 3.47 4.52
C ASN A 44 -3.23 2.86 3.12
N VAL A 45 -3.24 3.71 2.09
CA VAL A 45 -3.00 3.31 0.70
C VAL A 45 -1.63 3.78 0.29
N ILE A 46 -0.78 2.84 -0.11
CA ILE A 46 0.61 3.11 -0.48
C ILE A 46 0.72 2.89 -2.00
N PRO A 47 0.97 3.95 -2.79
CA PRO A 47 1.33 3.79 -4.18
C PRO A 47 2.73 3.18 -4.27
N LEU A 48 2.87 2.10 -5.04
CA LEU A 48 4.15 1.48 -5.33
C LEU A 48 4.66 1.96 -6.69
N ASP A 49 5.98 2.22 -6.76
CA ASP A 49 6.66 2.42 -8.03
C ASP A 49 6.63 1.12 -8.84
N TYR A 50 6.08 1.21 -10.06
CA TYR A 50 5.92 0.06 -10.95
C TYR A 50 7.27 -0.56 -11.31
N LYS A 51 8.27 0.24 -11.69
CA LYS A 51 9.56 -0.29 -12.16
C LYS A 51 10.26 -1.14 -11.09
N THR A 52 10.12 -0.74 -9.83
CA THR A 52 10.71 -1.42 -8.68
C THR A 52 9.94 -2.69 -8.30
N HIS A 53 8.60 -2.67 -8.38
CA HIS A 53 7.73 -3.74 -7.86
C HIS A 53 7.05 -4.59 -8.95
N PHE A 54 7.41 -4.41 -10.23
CA PHE A 54 6.78 -5.15 -11.33
C PHE A 54 7.19 -6.63 -11.36
N TYR A 55 8.43 -6.94 -10.99
CA TYR A 55 8.96 -8.29 -11.10
C TYR A 55 8.62 -9.13 -9.88
N PHE A 56 8.10 -10.34 -10.14
CA PHE A 56 7.65 -11.30 -9.13
C PHE A 56 8.50 -12.60 -9.13
N ASP A 57 9.68 -12.58 -9.74
CA ASP A 57 10.63 -13.68 -9.59
C ASP A 57 11.25 -13.69 -8.18
N ALA A 58 11.79 -14.84 -7.76
CA ALA A 58 12.28 -15.03 -6.40
C ALA A 58 13.37 -14.02 -6.00
N LYS A 59 14.24 -13.61 -6.92
CA LYS A 59 15.29 -12.64 -6.63
C LYS A 59 14.71 -11.25 -6.42
N SER A 60 13.75 -10.86 -7.27
CA SER A 60 13.06 -9.58 -7.16
C SER A 60 12.24 -9.49 -5.87
N ILE A 61 11.49 -10.55 -5.50
CA ILE A 61 10.73 -10.60 -4.24
C ILE A 61 11.66 -10.43 -3.03
N LEU A 62 12.79 -11.14 -2.99
CA LEU A 62 13.76 -11.00 -1.91
C LEU A 62 14.38 -9.60 -1.85
N GLY A 63 14.58 -8.94 -2.99
CA GLY A 63 15.06 -7.56 -3.02
C GLY A 63 14.00 -6.51 -2.63
N GLN A 64 12.73 -6.79 -2.88
CA GLN A 64 11.61 -5.88 -2.62
C GLN A 64 11.06 -6.00 -1.19
N ILE A 65 11.29 -7.12 -0.49
CA ILE A 65 10.66 -7.38 0.81
C ILE A 65 11.09 -6.37 1.88
N ASP A 66 12.37 -5.98 1.88
CA ASP A 66 12.90 -5.00 2.83
C ASP A 66 12.30 -3.62 2.57
N THR A 67 12.28 -3.19 1.30
CA THR A 67 11.72 -1.89 0.90
C THR A 67 10.22 -1.80 1.19
N LEU A 68 9.46 -2.88 0.95
CA LEU A 68 8.04 -2.94 1.28
C LEU A 68 7.82 -2.89 2.80
N THR A 69 8.65 -3.59 3.57
CA THR A 69 8.56 -3.61 5.03
C THR A 69 8.83 -2.22 5.62
N GLU A 70 9.88 -1.55 5.17
CA GLU A 70 10.20 -0.17 5.57
C GLU A 70 9.04 0.78 5.24
N THR A 71 8.53 0.72 4.01
CA THR A 71 7.42 1.56 3.56
C THR A 71 6.16 1.35 4.40
N MET A 72 5.86 0.10 4.77
CA MET A 72 4.73 -0.22 5.65
C MET A 72 4.94 0.32 7.07
N LEU A 73 6.14 0.18 7.63
CA LEU A 73 6.47 0.68 8.97
C LEU A 73 6.34 2.20 9.07
N GLU A 74 6.83 2.93 8.05
CA GLU A 74 6.70 4.39 7.96
C GLU A 74 5.23 4.83 7.92
N GLN A 75 4.38 4.13 7.16
CA GLN A 75 2.96 4.45 7.06
C GLN A 75 2.20 4.15 8.35
N THR A 76 2.58 3.12 9.09
CA THR A 76 1.97 2.80 10.40
C THR A 76 2.42 3.71 11.55
N SER A 77 3.54 4.41 11.38
CA SER A 77 4.09 5.33 12.38
C SER A 77 3.49 6.75 12.31
N LYS A 78 2.67 7.02 11.29
CA LYS A 78 1.88 8.26 11.14
C LYS A 78 0.52 8.16 11.84
#